data_AF-A0A4R8WLA4-F1
#
_entry.id   AF-A0A4R8WLA4-F1
#
_cell.length_a   1.000
_cell.length_b   1.000
_cell.length_c   1.000
_cell.angle_alpha   90.00
_cell.angle_beta   90.00
_cell.angle_gamma   90.00
#
_symmetry.space_group_name_H-M   'P 1'
#
loop_
_entity.id
_entity.type
_entity.pdbx_description
1 polymer ?
#
loop_
_entity_poly.entity_id
_entity_poly.type
_entity_poly.pdbx_seq_one_letter_code
_entity_poly.pdbx_strand_id
1 'polypeptide(L)'
;MRLPASAALPQLPELVAGQHIDVRLTAPDGYTAVRSYSLASAAPGGVLEITVEELDDGEVSPYLVRGLDVGDRLEIRGPIGGWFVWREEEPAPVQLIAGGSGVVPLMAMIRAHEAAAHPAPFRLLYSVRSPEMAYYRAELEELARVSPRFDLDWVYTRRAPSGWPHAPGRLDVTGLAASVQTLGTSALTFVCGATPFVEFVADALVRAGRDPARIRTERYGGADGA
;
A
#
# COMPACT_ATOMS: atom_id res chain seq x y z
N MET A 1 -3.08 -10.94 7.51
CA MET A 1 -2.87 -11.48 8.87
C MET A 1 -3.27 -10.42 9.90
N ARG A 2 -4.01 -10.80 10.94
CA ARG A 2 -4.35 -9.92 12.07
C ARG A 2 -3.57 -10.36 13.30
N LEU A 3 -2.83 -9.45 13.91
CA LEU A 3 -2.01 -9.69 15.09
C LEU A 3 -2.67 -9.00 16.28
N PRO A 4 -3.15 -9.75 17.29
CA PRO A 4 -3.66 -9.13 18.51
C PRO A 4 -2.52 -8.46 19.27
N ALA A 5 -2.75 -7.26 19.80
CA ALA A 5 -1.85 -6.71 20.82
C ALA A 5 -1.87 -7.66 22.03
N SER A 6 -0.73 -8.33 22.29
CA SER A 6 -0.53 -9.08 23.52
C SER A 6 -0.61 -8.12 24.72
N ALA A 7 -1.18 -8.60 25.83
CA ALA A 7 -1.37 -7.88 27.10
C ALA A 7 -0.07 -7.38 27.78
N ALA A 8 1.09 -7.52 27.14
CA ALA A 8 2.39 -7.03 27.59
C ALA A 8 2.98 -5.93 26.70
N LEU A 9 2.31 -5.52 25.61
CA LEU A 9 2.68 -4.30 24.90
C LEU A 9 2.12 -3.11 25.69
N PRO A 10 2.93 -2.11 26.10
CA PRO A 10 2.36 -0.82 26.49
C PRO A 10 1.43 -0.38 25.37
N GLN A 11 0.26 0.19 25.73
CA GLN A 11 -0.77 0.62 24.78
C GLN A 11 -0.11 1.11 23.49
N LEU A 12 -0.33 0.36 22.39
CA LEU A 12 0.31 0.68 21.12
C LEU A 12 0.08 2.17 20.86
N PRO A 13 1.13 2.94 20.52
CA PRO A 13 0.94 4.34 20.17
C PRO A 13 -0.04 4.41 18.99
N GLU A 14 -0.68 5.56 18.84
CA GLU A 14 -1.61 5.80 17.75
C GLU A 14 -1.00 5.39 16.41
N LEU A 15 -1.67 4.48 15.71
CA LEU A 15 -1.25 4.00 14.41
C LEU A 15 -1.66 5.03 13.36
N VAL A 16 -0.73 5.41 12.50
CA VAL A 16 -0.98 6.36 11.43
C VAL A 16 -0.96 5.64 10.09
N ALA A 17 -1.96 5.90 9.25
CA ALA A 17 -2.08 5.27 7.94
C ALA A 17 -0.84 5.54 7.07
N GLY A 18 -0.21 4.45 6.61
CA GLY A 18 1.05 4.49 5.85
C GLY A 18 2.30 4.08 6.64
N GLN A 19 2.20 3.89 7.96
CA GLN A 19 3.28 3.30 8.75
C GLN A 19 3.45 1.80 8.49
N HIS A 20 4.59 1.27 8.89
CA HIS A 20 4.92 -0.15 8.84
C HIS A 20 5.42 -0.67 10.20
N ILE A 21 5.55 -1.98 10.31
CA ILE A 21 6.21 -2.67 11.42
C ILE A 21 7.32 -3.56 10.89
N ASP A 22 8.35 -3.77 11.69
CA ASP A 22 9.33 -4.83 11.44
C ASP A 22 8.86 -6.09 12.17
N VAL A 23 8.76 -7.20 11.43
CA VAL A 23 8.52 -8.54 11.98
C VAL A 23 9.85 -9.28 12.02
N ARG A 24 10.23 -9.75 13.21
CA ARG A 24 11.40 -10.58 13.45
C ARG A 24 10.98 -12.03 13.58
N LEU A 25 11.63 -12.90 12.81
CA LEU A 25 11.52 -14.35 12.92
C LEU A 25 12.88 -14.92 13.32
N THR A 26 12.88 -15.82 14.29
CA THR A 26 14.08 -16.54 14.71
C THR A 26 13.86 -18.04 14.52
N ALA A 27 14.68 -18.67 13.70
CA ALA A 27 14.67 -20.10 13.44
C ALA A 27 15.24 -20.88 14.64
N PRO A 28 14.98 -22.21 14.74
CA PRO A 28 15.45 -23.03 15.86
C PRO A 28 16.99 -23.09 16.02
N ASP A 29 17.72 -22.87 14.92
CA ASP A 29 19.19 -22.78 14.91
C ASP A 29 19.74 -21.41 15.35
N GLY A 30 18.84 -20.48 15.71
CA GLY A 30 19.16 -19.13 16.15
C GLY A 30 19.29 -18.11 15.03
N TYR A 31 19.20 -18.52 13.76
CA TYR A 31 19.19 -17.58 12.64
C TYR A 31 17.99 -16.65 12.73
N THR A 32 18.18 -15.37 12.44
CA THR A 32 17.14 -14.34 12.58
C THR A 32 17.00 -13.52 11.31
N ALA A 33 15.78 -13.41 10.81
CA ALA A 33 15.41 -12.54 9.71
C ALA A 33 14.44 -11.46 10.18
N VAL A 34 14.63 -10.24 9.70
CA VAL A 34 13.72 -9.10 9.94
C VAL A 34 13.19 -8.61 8.59
N ARG A 35 11.88 -8.41 8.49
CA ARG A 35 11.23 -7.84 7.31
C ARG A 35 10.20 -6.80 7.71
N SER A 36 10.16 -5.71 6.96
CA SER A 36 9.19 -4.63 7.16
C SER A 36 7.88 -4.94 6.42
N TYR A 37 6.76 -4.71 7.10
CA TYR A 37 5.41 -4.90 6.57
C TYR A 37 4.56 -3.65 6.84
N SER A 38 4.01 -3.07 5.78
CA SER A 38 3.06 -1.97 5.90
C SER A 38 1.82 -2.40 6.67
N LEU A 39 1.31 -1.49 7.51
CA LEU A 39 0.02 -1.67 8.15
C LEU A 39 -1.08 -1.50 7.09
N ALA A 40 -2.01 -2.43 7.06
CA ALA A 40 -3.19 -2.41 6.20
C ALA A 40 -4.35 -1.60 6.79
N SER A 41 -4.24 -1.20 8.07
CA SER A 41 -5.24 -0.38 8.75
C SER A 41 -4.59 0.41 9.88
N ALA A 42 -5.11 1.61 10.11
CA ALA A 42 -4.82 2.46 11.26
C ALA A 42 -5.97 2.48 12.29
N ALA A 43 -6.89 1.51 12.21
CA ALA A 43 -8.13 1.53 13.00
C ALA A 43 -7.88 1.45 14.52
N PRO A 44 -8.69 2.15 15.34
CA PRO A 44 -8.71 1.96 16.78
C PRO A 44 -9.06 0.51 17.15
N GLY A 45 -8.46 0.00 18.23
CA GLY A 45 -8.81 -1.33 18.77
C GLY A 45 -7.64 -2.28 19.02
N GLY A 46 -6.40 -1.84 18.82
CA GLY A 46 -5.20 -2.60 19.23
C GLY A 46 -4.94 -3.86 18.41
N VAL A 47 -5.52 -3.98 17.21
CA VAL A 47 -5.22 -5.08 16.27
C VAL A 47 -4.39 -4.53 15.13
N LEU A 48 -3.19 -5.10 14.94
CA LEU A 48 -2.36 -4.78 13.78
C LEU A 48 -2.76 -5.69 12.63
N GLU A 49 -3.05 -5.11 11.47
CA GLU A 49 -3.32 -5.85 10.25
C GLU A 49 -2.17 -5.62 9.26
N ILE A 50 -1.58 -6.71 8.76
CA ILE A 50 -0.59 -6.68 7.69
C ILE A 50 -1.00 -7.64 6.57
N THR A 51 -0.58 -7.33 5.36
CA THR A 51 -0.74 -8.21 4.20
C THR A 51 0.63 -8.60 3.69
N VAL A 52 0.83 -9.91 3.54
CA VAL A 52 2.10 -10.52 3.17
C VAL A 52 1.93 -11.08 1.75
N GLU A 53 2.68 -10.52 0.81
CA GLU A 53 2.87 -11.15 -0.49
C GLU A 53 3.80 -12.35 -0.32
N GLU A 54 3.33 -13.53 -0.71
CA GLU A 54 4.18 -14.71 -0.73
C GLU A 54 5.16 -14.62 -1.90
N LEU A 55 6.45 -14.57 -1.59
CA LEU A 55 7.52 -14.78 -2.55
C LEU A 55 7.93 -16.25 -2.49
N ASP A 56 7.84 -16.97 -3.60
CA ASP A 56 8.12 -18.42 -3.67
C ASP A 56 9.53 -18.75 -3.17
N ASP A 57 10.51 -17.91 -3.53
CA ASP A 57 11.91 -18.03 -3.10
C ASP A 57 12.23 -17.19 -1.85
N GLY A 58 11.19 -16.71 -1.16
CA GLY A 58 11.30 -15.86 0.02
C GLY A 58 11.65 -16.65 1.28
N GLU A 59 12.60 -16.14 2.06
CA GLU A 59 12.97 -16.75 3.33
C GLU A 59 11.90 -16.60 4.42
N VAL A 60 11.16 -15.47 4.41
CA VAL A 60 10.25 -15.08 5.50
C VAL A 60 8.78 -15.19 5.09
N SER A 61 8.43 -14.80 3.86
CA SER A 61 7.03 -14.73 3.42
C SER A 61 6.30 -16.08 3.38
N PRO A 62 6.90 -17.21 2.94
CA PRO A 62 6.21 -18.50 2.97
C PRO A 62 5.90 -18.96 4.39
N TYR A 63 6.81 -18.70 5.34
CA TYR A 63 6.55 -19.01 6.75
C TYR A 63 5.36 -18.20 7.28
N LEU A 64 5.33 -16.89 7.03
CA LEU A 64 4.21 -16.05 7.48
C LEU A 64 2.86 -16.41 6.83
N VAL A 65 2.87 -16.99 5.63
CA VAL A 65 1.66 -17.34 4.87
C VAL A 65 1.17 -18.75 5.16
N ARG A 66 2.09 -19.72 5.32
CA ARG A 66 1.78 -21.15 5.40
C ARG A 66 2.14 -21.80 6.73
N GLY A 67 3.06 -21.20 7.48
CA GLY A 67 3.65 -21.78 8.69
C GLY A 67 3.19 -21.15 10.00
N LEU A 68 2.38 -20.10 9.96
CA LEU A 68 1.79 -19.47 11.15
C LEU A 68 0.35 -19.90 11.36
N ASP A 69 0.04 -20.25 12.61
CA ASP A 69 -1.30 -20.54 13.08
C ASP A 69 -1.82 -19.45 14.04
N VAL A 70 -3.15 -19.40 14.20
CA VAL A 70 -3.78 -18.50 15.17
C VAL A 70 -3.32 -18.87 16.58
N GLY A 71 -2.72 -17.91 17.27
CA GLY A 71 -2.18 -18.09 18.62
C GLY A 71 -0.65 -18.01 18.67
N ASP A 72 0.01 -18.12 17.51
CA ASP A 72 1.45 -17.92 17.41
C ASP A 72 1.86 -16.51 17.80
N ARG A 73 3.05 -16.40 18.37
CA ARG A 73 3.62 -15.13 18.81
C ARG A 73 4.67 -14.66 17.80
N LEU A 74 4.53 -13.41 17.37
CA LEU A 74 5.51 -12.73 16.55
C LEU A 74 6.17 -11.61 17.34
N GLU A 75 7.46 -11.44 17.11
CA GLU A 75 8.21 -10.32 17.62
C GLU A 75 8.11 -9.18 16.63
N ILE A 76 7.59 -8.06 17.11
CA ILE A 76 7.34 -6.88 16.28
C ILE A 76 8.07 -5.67 16.85
N ARG A 77 8.53 -4.80 15.95
CA ARG A 77 9.01 -3.45 16.28
C ARG A 77 8.21 -2.45 15.45
N GLY A 78 7.66 -1.45 16.13
CA GLY A 78 6.95 -0.35 15.47
C GLY A 78 5.79 0.20 16.31
N PRO A 79 4.96 1.08 15.71
CA PRO A 79 4.99 1.49 14.31
C PRO A 79 6.26 2.29 13.94
N ILE A 80 6.71 2.14 12.70
CA ILE A 80 7.87 2.82 12.09
C ILE A 80 7.36 3.64 10.90
N GLY A 81 7.96 4.80 10.67
CA GLY A 81 7.63 5.71 9.58
C GLY A 81 7.21 7.09 10.07
N GLY A 82 6.77 7.93 9.13
CA GLY A 82 6.35 9.31 9.40
C GLY A 82 6.39 10.21 8.18
N TRP A 83 7.21 9.86 7.18
CA TRP A 83 7.21 10.51 5.87
C TRP A 83 6.01 10.07 5.03
N PHE A 84 5.85 8.75 4.84
CA PHE A 84 4.82 8.15 4.00
C PHE A 84 3.50 7.95 4.75
N VAL A 85 3.00 8.99 5.43
CA VAL A 85 1.74 8.90 6.18
C VAL A 85 0.70 9.90 5.67
N TRP A 86 -0.57 9.51 5.70
CA TRP A 86 -1.69 10.43 5.51
C TRP A 86 -2.31 10.77 6.86
N ARG A 87 -2.79 12.01 7.00
CA ARG A 87 -3.49 12.48 8.20
C ARG A 87 -4.73 13.26 7.79
N GLU A 88 -5.73 13.23 8.65
CA GLU A 88 -7.03 13.88 8.42
C GLU A 88 -6.92 15.40 8.25
N GLU A 89 -5.86 16.04 8.77
CA GLU A 89 -5.68 17.48 8.60
C GLU A 89 -5.20 17.89 7.21
N GLU A 90 -4.93 16.95 6.29
CA GLU A 90 -4.50 17.27 4.92
C GLU A 90 -5.69 17.70 4.04
N PRO A 91 -5.80 18.99 3.67
CA PRO A 91 -6.95 19.48 2.92
C PRO A 91 -6.84 19.22 1.40
N ALA A 92 -5.65 18.88 0.88
CA ALA A 92 -5.46 18.70 -0.55
C ALA A 92 -6.12 17.40 -1.05
N PRO A 93 -6.54 17.34 -2.32
CA PRO A 93 -6.83 16.07 -2.98
C PRO A 93 -5.64 15.11 -2.87
N VAL A 94 -5.91 13.81 -2.82
CA VAL A 94 -4.87 12.79 -2.65
C VAL A 94 -4.87 11.83 -3.83
N GLN A 95 -3.70 11.73 -4.48
CA GLN A 95 -3.44 10.72 -5.50
C GLN A 95 -2.66 9.56 -4.87
N LEU A 96 -3.19 8.36 -4.97
CA LEU A 96 -2.58 7.12 -4.54
C LEU A 96 -2.15 6.35 -5.79
N ILE A 97 -0.90 5.86 -5.85
CA ILE A 97 -0.38 5.10 -6.97
C ILE A 97 0.30 3.84 -6.44
N ALA A 98 -0.32 2.69 -6.68
CA ALA A 98 0.15 1.39 -6.21
C ALA A 98 0.66 0.51 -7.34
N GLY A 99 1.78 -0.17 -7.11
CA GLY A 99 2.17 -1.36 -7.86
C GLY A 99 2.10 -2.58 -6.95
N GLY A 100 1.37 -3.63 -7.34
CA GLY A 100 1.33 -4.91 -6.60
C GLY A 100 0.94 -4.78 -5.11
N SER A 101 1.75 -5.33 -4.21
CA SER A 101 1.55 -5.22 -2.75
C SER A 101 1.75 -3.80 -2.19
N GLY A 102 2.27 -2.86 -2.99
CA GLY A 102 2.33 -1.43 -2.61
C GLY A 102 0.97 -0.79 -2.33
N VAL A 103 -0.15 -1.46 -2.65
CA VAL A 103 -1.48 -0.99 -2.25
C VAL A 103 -1.72 -1.08 -0.74
N VAL A 104 -0.99 -1.91 0.01
CA VAL A 104 -1.25 -2.14 1.45
C VAL A 104 -1.23 -0.87 2.29
N PRO A 105 -0.18 -0.03 2.27
CA PRO A 105 -0.19 1.22 3.03
C PRO A 105 -1.22 2.22 2.48
N LEU A 106 -1.52 2.19 1.17
CA LEU A 106 -2.50 3.08 0.56
C LEU A 106 -3.93 2.68 0.96
N MET A 107 -4.19 1.39 1.12
CA MET A 107 -5.47 0.88 1.63
C MET A 107 -5.71 1.34 3.07
N ALA A 108 -4.66 1.40 3.90
CA ALA A 108 -4.78 1.99 5.24
C ALA A 108 -5.17 3.47 5.16
N MET A 109 -4.62 4.23 4.20
CA MET A 109 -4.99 5.63 3.98
C MET A 109 -6.43 5.78 3.52
N ILE A 110 -6.88 4.94 2.58
CA ILE A 110 -8.28 4.92 2.09
C ILE A 110 -9.24 4.62 3.23
N ARG A 111 -8.97 3.58 4.03
CA ARG A 111 -9.80 3.21 5.19
C ARG A 111 -9.87 4.33 6.23
N ALA A 112 -8.74 4.98 6.53
CA ALA A 112 -8.70 6.11 7.46
C ALA A 112 -9.48 7.32 6.93
N HIS A 113 -9.34 7.62 5.64
CA HIS A 113 -10.07 8.70 4.96
C HIS A 113 -11.59 8.49 4.98
N GLU A 114 -12.05 7.27 4.69
CA GLU A 114 -13.46 6.93 4.73
C GLU A 114 -14.03 6.94 6.16
N ALA A 115 -13.27 6.45 7.15
CA ALA A 115 -13.66 6.50 8.54
C ALA A 115 -13.83 7.93 9.07
N ALA A 116 -12.99 8.86 8.61
CA ALA A 116 -13.08 10.28 8.92
C ALA A 116 -14.18 11.02 8.13
N ALA A 117 -14.76 10.38 7.09
CA ALA A 117 -15.63 11.02 6.11
C ALA A 117 -15.01 12.32 5.52
N HIS A 118 -13.68 12.32 5.36
CA HIS A 118 -12.92 13.53 5.02
C HIS A 118 -13.26 14.00 3.59
N PRO A 119 -13.57 15.28 3.34
CA PRO A 119 -14.16 15.73 2.08
C PRO A 119 -13.20 15.77 0.88
N ALA A 120 -11.88 15.75 1.09
CA ALA A 120 -10.93 15.82 -0.01
C ALA A 120 -11.04 14.58 -0.92
N PRO A 121 -10.99 14.73 -2.26
CA PRO A 121 -11.00 13.60 -3.18
C PRO A 121 -9.78 12.69 -2.99
N PHE A 122 -10.01 11.38 -2.98
CA PHE A 122 -9.00 10.34 -3.06
C PHE A 122 -9.12 9.63 -4.41
N ARG A 123 -8.00 9.45 -5.12
CA ARG A 123 -7.96 8.64 -6.34
C ARG A 123 -6.86 7.59 -6.23
N LEU A 124 -7.20 6.32 -6.45
CA LEU A 124 -6.23 5.23 -6.55
C LEU A 124 -6.00 4.84 -8.00
N LEU A 125 -4.74 4.88 -8.46
CA LEU A 125 -4.27 4.20 -9.66
C LEU A 125 -3.56 2.91 -9.25
N TYR A 126 -4.15 1.75 -9.54
CA TYR A 126 -3.63 0.46 -9.11
C TYR A 126 -3.12 -0.39 -10.28
N SER A 127 -1.79 -0.53 -10.36
CA SER A 127 -1.07 -1.35 -11.33
C SER A 127 -0.81 -2.76 -10.79
N VAL A 128 -1.42 -3.76 -11.43
CA VAL A 128 -1.33 -5.18 -11.04
C VAL A 128 -1.09 -6.09 -12.25
N ARG A 129 -0.63 -7.32 -12.02
CA ARG A 129 -0.39 -8.28 -13.11
C ARG A 129 -1.70 -8.74 -13.75
N SER A 130 -2.68 -9.04 -12.92
CA SER A 130 -3.97 -9.59 -13.30
C SER A 130 -4.99 -9.40 -12.17
N PRO A 131 -6.30 -9.55 -12.44
CA PRO A 131 -7.36 -9.29 -11.46
C PRO A 131 -7.26 -10.11 -10.17
N GLU A 132 -6.79 -11.35 -10.25
CA GLU A 132 -6.59 -12.25 -9.11
C GLU A 132 -5.39 -11.87 -8.24
N MET A 133 -4.48 -11.05 -8.75
CA MET A 133 -3.33 -10.54 -7.99
C MET A 133 -3.62 -9.21 -7.30
N ALA A 134 -4.85 -8.69 -7.44
CA ALA A 134 -5.25 -7.43 -6.83
C ALA A 134 -5.69 -7.64 -5.38
N TYR A 135 -4.89 -7.15 -4.44
CA TYR A 135 -5.27 -7.14 -3.03
C TYR A 135 -6.45 -6.19 -2.82
N TYR A 136 -7.36 -6.57 -1.91
CA TYR A 136 -8.55 -5.78 -1.53
C TYR A 136 -9.50 -5.41 -2.68
N ARG A 137 -9.43 -6.12 -3.82
CA ARG A 137 -10.20 -5.77 -5.02
C ARG A 137 -11.69 -5.53 -4.76
N ALA A 138 -12.36 -6.46 -4.07
CA ALA A 138 -13.78 -6.33 -3.78
C ALA A 138 -14.10 -5.11 -2.89
N GLU A 139 -13.25 -4.81 -1.92
CA GLU A 139 -13.41 -3.64 -1.03
C GLU A 139 -13.18 -2.33 -1.80
N LEU A 140 -12.14 -2.28 -2.65
CA LEU A 140 -11.85 -1.13 -3.50
C LEU A 140 -12.97 -0.87 -4.52
N GLU A 141 -13.48 -1.92 -5.18
CA GLU A 141 -14.60 -1.83 -6.13
C GLU A 141 -15.89 -1.36 -5.43
N GLU A 142 -16.16 -1.86 -4.22
CA GLU A 142 -17.31 -1.41 -3.43
C GLU A 142 -17.16 0.05 -3.01
N LEU A 143 -16.00 0.46 -2.50
CA LEU A 143 -15.72 1.84 -2.11
C LEU A 143 -15.90 2.81 -3.29
N ALA A 144 -15.38 2.47 -4.47
CA ALA A 144 -15.52 3.29 -5.68
C ALA A 144 -16.99 3.40 -6.14
N ARG A 145 -17.84 2.45 -5.75
CA ARG A 145 -19.28 2.47 -6.08
C ARG A 145 -20.10 3.31 -5.09
N VAL A 146 -19.72 3.32 -3.80
CA VAL A 146 -20.55 3.91 -2.73
C VAL A 146 -20.03 5.23 -2.20
N SER A 147 -18.72 5.48 -2.27
CA SER A 147 -18.12 6.71 -1.78
C SER A 147 -18.04 7.76 -2.89
N PRO A 148 -18.65 8.95 -2.73
CA PRO A 148 -18.51 10.03 -3.70
C PRO A 148 -17.13 10.70 -3.66
N ARG A 149 -16.23 10.26 -2.78
CA ARG A 149 -14.92 10.86 -2.52
C ARG A 149 -13.77 9.97 -2.98
N PHE A 150 -14.06 8.75 -3.43
CA PHE A 150 -13.05 7.78 -3.82
C PHE A 150 -13.23 7.35 -5.28
N ASP A 151 -12.19 7.57 -6.08
CA ASP A 151 -12.09 7.11 -7.45
C ASP A 151 -11.03 6.01 -7.57
N LEU A 152 -11.25 5.07 -8.50
CA LEU A 152 -10.39 3.91 -8.73
C LEU A 152 -10.12 3.70 -10.22
N ASP A 153 -8.84 3.74 -10.59
CA ASP A 153 -8.32 3.41 -11.90
C ASP A 153 -7.46 2.14 -11.83
N TRP A 154 -7.66 1.21 -12.76
CA TRP A 154 -6.89 -0.04 -12.83
C TRP A 154 -5.93 -0.05 -14.02
N VAL A 155 -4.74 -0.59 -13.80
CA VAL A 155 -3.78 -0.95 -14.87
C VAL A 155 -3.40 -2.41 -14.75
N TYR A 156 -3.74 -3.19 -15.76
CA TYR A 156 -3.38 -4.61 -15.82
C TYR A 156 -2.17 -4.81 -16.72
N THR A 157 -1.08 -5.33 -16.16
CA THR A 157 0.22 -5.38 -16.85
C THR A 157 0.45 -6.66 -17.66
N ARG A 158 -0.28 -7.74 -17.36
CA ARG A 158 -0.13 -9.04 -18.06
C ARG A 158 -1.45 -9.58 -18.60
N ARG A 159 -2.50 -9.56 -17.78
CA ARG A 159 -3.84 -10.02 -18.16
C ARG A 159 -4.91 -9.10 -17.60
N ALA A 160 -5.79 -8.62 -18.46
CA ALA A 160 -6.95 -7.82 -18.06
C ALA A 160 -8.23 -8.68 -18.01
N PRO A 161 -9.28 -8.24 -17.30
CA PRO A 161 -10.61 -8.84 -17.40
C PRO A 161 -11.12 -8.87 -18.84
N SER A 162 -12.04 -9.80 -19.12
CA SER A 162 -12.78 -9.79 -20.40
C SER A 162 -13.53 -8.46 -20.56
N GLY A 163 -13.45 -7.88 -21.76
CA GLY A 163 -14.07 -6.58 -22.06
C GLY A 163 -13.34 -5.36 -21.49
N TRP A 164 -12.13 -5.52 -20.94
CA TRP A 164 -11.33 -4.38 -20.48
C TRP A 164 -11.02 -3.42 -21.66
N PRO A 165 -11.21 -2.11 -21.50
CA PRO A 165 -11.12 -1.15 -22.60
C PRO A 165 -9.69 -0.96 -23.16
N HIS A 166 -8.68 -1.41 -22.41
CA HIS A 166 -7.27 -1.24 -22.77
C HIS A 166 -6.56 -2.58 -22.89
N ALA A 167 -5.60 -2.68 -23.80
CA ALA A 167 -4.73 -3.84 -23.84
C ALA A 167 -3.87 -3.91 -22.55
N PRO A 168 -3.58 -5.11 -22.02
CA PRO A 168 -2.65 -5.23 -20.90
C PRO A 168 -1.28 -4.63 -21.25
N GLY A 169 -0.71 -3.88 -20.32
CA GLY A 169 0.56 -3.19 -20.51
C GLY A 169 1.04 -2.56 -19.20
N ARG A 170 2.36 -2.38 -19.09
CA ARG A 170 2.92 -1.62 -17.95
C ARG A 170 2.40 -0.18 -18.01
N LEU A 171 2.22 0.42 -16.84
CA LEU A 171 1.88 1.83 -16.72
C LEU A 171 2.89 2.67 -17.50
N ASP A 172 2.41 3.46 -18.44
CA ASP A 172 3.21 4.42 -19.20
C ASP A 172 2.88 5.86 -18.79
N VAL A 173 3.58 6.83 -19.37
CA VAL A 173 3.42 8.25 -19.04
C VAL A 173 2.01 8.75 -19.41
N THR A 174 1.41 8.21 -20.47
CA THR A 174 0.07 8.61 -20.93
C THR A 174 -1.00 8.16 -19.95
N GLY A 175 -0.97 6.90 -19.53
CA GLY A 175 -1.88 6.34 -18.53
C GLY A 175 -1.72 7.00 -17.17
N LEU A 176 -0.48 7.28 -16.76
CA LEU A 176 -0.20 8.02 -15.53
C LEU A 176 -0.80 9.43 -15.60
N ALA A 177 -0.54 10.16 -16.69
CA ALA A 177 -1.03 11.52 -16.89
C ALA A 177 -2.57 11.58 -16.86
N ALA A 178 -3.25 10.62 -17.50
CA ALA A 178 -4.72 10.56 -17.52
C ALA A 178 -5.32 10.45 -16.12
N SER A 179 -4.73 9.64 -15.24
CA SER A 179 -5.21 9.49 -13.86
C SER A 179 -4.92 10.74 -13.02
N VAL A 180 -3.68 11.25 -13.04
CA VAL A 180 -3.27 12.33 -12.11
C VAL A 180 -3.78 13.73 -12.48
N GLN A 181 -4.12 13.97 -13.75
CA GLN A 181 -4.63 15.28 -14.18
C GLN A 181 -5.99 15.63 -13.55
N THR A 182 -6.79 14.62 -13.22
CA THR A 182 -8.13 14.78 -12.63
C THR A 182 -8.14 15.54 -11.30
N LEU A 183 -7.07 15.44 -10.51
CA LEU A 183 -6.97 16.06 -9.19
C LEU A 183 -6.24 17.42 -9.19
N GLY A 184 -5.81 17.92 -10.35
CA GLY A 184 -5.03 19.16 -10.46
C GLY A 184 -3.63 19.04 -9.85
N THR A 185 -2.80 20.08 -9.97
CA THR A 185 -1.36 20.04 -9.62
C THR A 185 -1.04 20.08 -8.12
N SER A 186 -2.01 20.46 -7.27
CA SER A 186 -1.84 20.59 -5.81
C SER A 186 -1.99 19.29 -5.03
N ALA A 187 -2.39 18.20 -5.68
CA ALA A 187 -2.66 16.93 -5.02
C ALA A 187 -1.43 16.38 -4.28
N LEU A 188 -1.62 15.91 -3.05
CA LEU A 188 -0.61 15.13 -2.34
C LEU A 188 -0.57 13.72 -2.94
N THR A 189 0.58 13.30 -3.46
CA THR A 189 0.73 12.03 -4.14
C THR A 189 1.51 11.03 -3.30
N PHE A 190 0.97 9.83 -3.11
CA PHE A 190 1.64 8.71 -2.47
C PHE A 190 1.89 7.61 -3.51
N VAL A 191 3.14 7.21 -3.67
CA VAL A 191 3.55 6.14 -4.58
C VAL A 191 4.19 5.00 -3.80
N CYS A 192 3.64 3.79 -3.92
CA CYS A 192 4.21 2.61 -3.29
C CYS A 192 4.23 1.41 -4.25
N GLY A 193 5.36 0.69 -4.25
CA GLY A 193 5.59 -0.41 -5.19
C GLY A 193 7.04 -0.88 -5.17
N ALA A 194 7.36 -1.80 -6.10
CA ALA A 194 8.74 -2.19 -6.37
C ALA A 194 9.58 -0.98 -6.82
N THR A 195 10.87 -0.96 -6.48
CA THR A 195 11.80 0.16 -6.76
C THR A 195 11.69 0.70 -8.19
N PRO A 196 11.75 -0.12 -9.27
CA PRO A 196 11.66 0.40 -10.65
C PRO A 196 10.32 1.06 -10.98
N PHE A 197 9.23 0.60 -10.35
CA PHE A 197 7.90 1.21 -10.54
C PHE A 197 7.83 2.59 -9.88
N VAL A 198 8.30 2.68 -8.63
CA VAL A 198 8.27 3.94 -7.87
C VAL A 198 9.16 5.00 -8.52
N GLU A 199 10.36 4.62 -8.98
CA GLU A 199 11.26 5.53 -9.71
C GLU A 199 10.62 6.02 -11.01
N PHE A 200 10.08 5.12 -11.82
CA PHE A 200 9.38 5.48 -13.05
C PHE A 200 8.26 6.50 -12.80
N VAL A 201 7.39 6.24 -11.82
CA VAL A 201 6.25 7.13 -11.51
C VAL A 201 6.74 8.46 -10.97
N ALA A 202 7.65 8.48 -9.99
CA ALA A 202 8.16 9.71 -9.40
C ALA A 202 8.83 10.61 -10.46
N ASP A 203 9.69 10.04 -11.32
CA ASP A 203 10.35 10.78 -12.39
C ASP A 203 9.35 11.32 -13.42
N ALA A 204 8.32 10.54 -13.77
CA ALA A 204 7.28 10.98 -14.69
C ALA A 204 6.45 12.13 -14.11
N LEU A 205 6.11 12.09 -12.81
CA LEU A 205 5.40 13.16 -12.12
C LEU A 205 6.21 14.45 -12.06
N VAL A 206 7.49 14.36 -11.72
CA VAL A 206 8.39 15.54 -11.68
C VAL A 206 8.54 16.15 -13.07
N ARG A 207 8.75 15.33 -14.12
CA ARG A 207 8.80 15.81 -15.51
C ARG A 207 7.49 16.44 -15.96
N ALA A 208 6.35 16.00 -15.42
CA ALA A 208 5.04 16.59 -15.65
C ALA A 208 4.79 17.86 -14.82
N GLY A 209 5.79 18.38 -14.10
CA GLY A 209 5.71 19.64 -13.34
C GLY A 209 5.07 19.51 -11.96
N ARG A 210 4.95 18.29 -11.41
CA ARG A 210 4.52 18.10 -10.03
C ARG A 210 5.62 18.52 -9.08
N ASP A 211 5.24 19.26 -8.03
CA ASP A 211 6.16 19.65 -6.97
C ASP A 211 6.68 18.38 -6.24
N PRO A 212 8.00 18.12 -6.25
CA PRO A 212 8.58 16.98 -5.54
C PRO A 212 8.23 16.93 -4.05
N ALA A 213 8.00 18.07 -3.39
CA ALA A 213 7.61 18.12 -1.99
C ALA A 213 6.21 17.54 -1.73
N ARG A 214 5.39 17.41 -2.78
CA ARG A 214 4.06 16.78 -2.74
C ARG A 214 4.06 15.33 -3.24
N ILE A 215 5.23 14.74 -3.49
CA ILE A 215 5.36 13.34 -3.88
C ILE A 215 6.04 12.59 -2.73
N ARG A 216 5.30 11.70 -2.10
CA ARG A 216 5.78 10.80 -1.05
C ARG A 216 5.92 9.41 -1.66
N THR A 217 7.05 8.76 -1.42
CA THR A 217 7.37 7.46 -1.98
C THR A 217 7.74 6.47 -0.89
N GLU A 218 7.34 5.22 -1.07
CA GLU A 218 7.75 4.07 -0.26
C GLU A 218 8.08 2.91 -1.19
N ARG A 219 9.19 2.21 -0.96
CA ARG A 219 9.71 1.19 -1.88
C ARG A 219 9.91 -0.14 -1.17
N TYR A 220 9.72 -1.22 -1.91
CA TYR A 220 10.14 -2.56 -1.48
C TYR A 220 10.90 -3.27 -2.60
N GLY A 221 11.66 -4.29 -2.22
CA GLY A 221 12.62 -4.96 -3.10
C GLY A 221 13.93 -4.18 -3.19
N GLY A 222 14.95 -4.66 -2.49
CA GLY A 222 16.36 -4.33 -2.75
C GLY A 222 16.83 -4.98 -4.05
N ALA A 223 18.07 -4.71 -4.46
CA ALA A 223 18.66 -4.95 -5.78
C ALA A 223 18.63 -6.39 -6.37
N ASP A 224 17.96 -7.35 -5.75
CA ASP A 224 17.94 -8.76 -6.15
C ASP A 224 16.52 -9.24 -6.51
N GLY A 225 15.92 -8.60 -7.50
CA GLY A 225 14.59 -8.95 -8.01
C GLY A 225 14.50 -8.77 -9.53
N ALA A 226 15.35 -9.51 -10.25
CA ALA A 226 15.32 -9.63 -11.71
C ALA A 226 14.06 -10.39 -12.19
#